data_AF-A0A9X4H320-F1
#
_entry.id   AF-A0A9X4H320-F1
#
_cell.length_a   1.000
_cell.length_b   1.000
_cell.length_c   1.000
_cell.angle_alpha   90.00
_cell.angle_beta   90.00
_cell.angle_gamma   90.00
#
_symmetry.space_group_name_H-M   'P 1'
#
loop_
_entity.id
_entity.type
_entity.pdbx_description
1 polymer ?
#
loop_
_entity_poly.entity_id
_entity_poly.type
_entity_poly.pdbx_seq_one_letter_code
_entity_poly.pdbx_strand_id
1 'polypeptide(L)'
;MVKVNKSWLGFLLTVSFLLLLAAHPVTASYKAHNTDADAGLFLQTYPSAVGTKLDNCYLCHTGGYNTSNKYLDSCDYCHFKYGFKPPHGNIAATLNTYGTAYLNAGRDAAAFAAIDALDSDGDGFSNGQEILAGRLPGDSNDNPNVVQAPAVVYTSEKIRQLAKTTQFMAVDTAKSGDYFGTYAGVDVWRLLQDAGVRDDATDITVFAADGYSRNFVISDLKKSYTQGKFYNKYPWIGFSSQAGYTNGQQLAGDLHYLLAYERDGFPLMETKIVAGSDGKSSLDGEGPYRFVTPLSEPVTPDRSQWTIDRDDPPYPFNPNRPAIRNGDYCIKVAVAFRVNTATNKSYQYDFSGRVWEMVEKGEFVVYGAINPQ
;
A
#
# COMPACT_ATOMS: atom_id res chain seq x y z
N MET A 1 9.12 -30.15 54.42
CA MET A 1 8.06 -29.16 54.06
C MET A 1 8.72 -27.80 53.87
N VAL A 2 9.00 -27.41 52.62
CA VAL A 2 9.55 -26.07 52.30
C VAL A 2 8.37 -25.13 52.08
N LYS A 3 8.25 -24.09 52.91
CA LYS A 3 7.25 -23.03 52.75
C LYS A 3 7.64 -22.14 51.57
N VAL A 4 6.96 -22.32 50.43
CA VAL A 4 7.07 -21.40 49.30
C VAL A 4 6.32 -20.11 49.65
N ASN A 5 7.02 -18.99 49.56
CA ASN A 5 6.51 -17.67 49.92
C ASN A 5 5.56 -17.19 48.81
N LYS A 6 4.25 -17.05 49.13
CA LYS A 6 3.19 -16.74 48.15
C LYS A 6 3.36 -15.39 47.43
N SER A 7 4.21 -14.50 47.92
CA SER A 7 4.48 -13.19 47.29
C SER A 7 5.36 -13.27 46.04
N TRP A 8 6.21 -14.30 45.91
CA TRP A 8 7.08 -14.46 44.74
C TRP A 8 6.37 -15.08 43.54
N LEU A 9 5.39 -15.96 43.77
CA LEU A 9 4.55 -16.50 42.69
C LEU A 9 3.66 -15.42 42.07
N GLY A 10 3.15 -14.48 42.87
CA GLY A 10 2.34 -13.37 42.38
C GLY A 10 3.12 -12.42 41.47
N PHE A 11 4.37 -12.10 41.84
CA PHE A 11 5.23 -11.21 41.06
C PHE A 11 5.64 -11.83 39.71
N LEU A 12 5.98 -13.13 39.71
CA LEU A 12 6.31 -13.87 38.48
C LEU A 12 5.10 -14.04 37.55
N LEU A 13 3.89 -14.24 38.09
CA LEU A 13 2.66 -14.31 37.29
C LEU A 13 2.26 -12.95 36.70
N THR A 14 2.46 -11.84 37.40
CA THR A 14 2.22 -10.49 36.84
C THR A 14 3.25 -10.10 35.79
N VAL A 15 4.52 -10.49 35.92
CA VAL A 15 5.55 -10.22 34.90
C VAL A 15 5.33 -11.10 33.66
N SER A 16 4.90 -12.36 33.82
CA SER A 16 4.51 -13.22 32.69
C SER A 16 3.20 -12.80 32.02
N PHE A 17 2.24 -12.20 32.75
CA PHE A 17 0.99 -11.69 32.17
C PHE A 17 1.16 -10.32 31.50
N LEU A 18 2.11 -9.49 31.95
CA LEU A 18 2.52 -8.25 31.25
C LEU A 18 3.39 -8.52 30.01
N LEU A 19 4.14 -9.63 29.99
CA LEU A 19 4.84 -10.09 28.78
C LEU A 19 3.92 -10.75 27.73
N LEU A 20 2.67 -11.08 28.11
CA LEU A 20 1.65 -11.61 27.19
C LEU A 20 0.72 -10.55 26.58
N LEU A 21 0.93 -9.26 26.90
CA LEU A 21 0.08 -8.14 26.44
C LEU A 21 0.78 -7.16 25.48
N ALA A 22 1.93 -7.51 24.90
CA ALA A 22 2.59 -6.66 23.90
C ALA A 22 3.26 -7.43 22.75
N ALA A 23 2.71 -8.59 22.36
CA ALA A 23 2.92 -9.12 21.02
C ALA A 23 1.73 -8.71 20.17
N HIS A 24 1.62 -7.41 19.87
CA HIS A 24 0.83 -7.03 18.69
C HIS A 24 1.54 -7.71 17.52
N PRO A 25 0.83 -8.36 16.58
CA PRO A 25 1.46 -8.87 15.38
C PRO A 25 2.05 -7.67 14.63
N VAL A 26 3.31 -7.37 14.88
CA VAL A 26 4.11 -6.48 14.05
C VAL A 26 4.34 -7.27 12.77
N THR A 27 3.43 -7.13 11.82
CA THR A 27 3.63 -7.67 10.48
C THR A 27 3.65 -6.50 9.53
N ALA A 28 4.83 -6.14 9.05
CA ALA A 28 4.96 -5.37 7.82
C ALA A 28 5.32 -6.37 6.75
N SER A 29 4.35 -6.92 6.04
CA SER A 29 4.44 -7.51 4.71
C SER A 29 3.01 -7.85 4.30
N TYR A 30 2.70 -7.73 3.01
CA TYR A 30 1.37 -8.06 2.49
C TYR A 30 1.18 -9.57 2.57
N LYS A 31 0.68 -10.04 3.74
CA LYS A 31 0.42 -11.46 4.07
C LYS A 31 -0.86 -11.99 3.42
N ALA A 32 -1.04 -11.68 2.15
CA ALA A 32 -2.23 -12.04 1.37
C ALA A 32 -1.90 -12.83 0.10
N HIS A 33 -0.62 -13.21 -0.11
CA HIS A 33 -0.27 -14.15 -1.17
C HIS A 33 -0.33 -15.60 -0.69
N ASN A 34 -0.49 -16.53 -1.64
CA ASN A 34 -0.87 -17.91 -1.33
C ASN A 34 0.23 -18.75 -0.67
N THR A 35 1.45 -18.22 -0.52
CA THR A 35 2.55 -18.96 0.12
C THR A 35 3.46 -18.12 1.01
N ASP A 36 3.74 -16.83 0.69
CA ASP A 36 4.68 -15.93 1.38
C ASP A 36 5.96 -16.61 1.93
N ALA A 37 6.35 -17.71 1.29
CA ALA A 37 7.24 -18.69 1.90
C ALA A 37 8.68 -18.17 1.94
N ASP A 38 9.09 -17.44 0.90
CA ASP A 38 10.42 -16.84 0.82
C ASP A 38 10.60 -15.74 1.85
N ALA A 39 9.61 -14.87 2.02
CA ALA A 39 9.61 -13.86 3.08
C ALA A 39 9.62 -14.54 4.47
N GLY A 40 8.79 -15.57 4.68
CA GLY A 40 8.78 -16.34 5.92
C GLY A 40 10.12 -17.03 6.23
N LEU A 41 10.80 -17.58 5.23
CA LEU A 41 12.14 -18.17 5.36
C LEU A 41 13.20 -17.11 5.68
N PHE A 42 13.14 -15.97 4.99
CA PHE A 42 14.04 -14.85 5.22
C PHE A 42 13.94 -14.33 6.65
N LEU A 43 12.72 -14.06 7.15
CA LEU A 43 12.51 -13.56 8.51
C LEU A 43 12.86 -14.58 9.59
N GLN A 44 12.75 -15.88 9.31
CA GLN A 44 13.27 -16.91 10.21
C GLN A 44 14.80 -16.89 10.29
N THR A 45 15.47 -16.59 9.18
CA THR A 45 16.93 -16.50 9.10
C THR A 45 17.45 -15.18 9.69
N TYR A 46 16.71 -14.09 9.48
CA TYR A 46 17.02 -12.75 9.95
C TYR A 46 15.88 -12.17 10.81
N PRO A 47 15.73 -12.61 12.08
CA PRO A 47 14.63 -12.14 12.94
C PRO A 47 14.64 -10.62 13.19
N SER A 48 15.80 -9.97 13.09
CA SER A 48 15.92 -8.51 13.20
C SER A 48 15.31 -7.75 12.02
N ALA A 49 15.01 -8.42 10.91
CA ALA A 49 14.35 -7.82 9.76
C ALA A 49 12.82 -7.74 9.90
N VAL A 50 12.23 -8.43 10.88
CA VAL A 50 10.76 -8.43 11.10
C VAL A 50 10.25 -7.02 11.31
N GLY A 51 9.24 -6.63 10.53
CA GLY A 51 8.66 -5.30 10.61
C GLY A 51 9.56 -4.19 10.05
N THR A 52 10.72 -4.48 9.49
CA THR A 52 11.57 -3.48 8.83
C THR A 52 11.22 -3.38 7.35
N LYS A 53 11.85 -2.46 6.62
CA LYS A 53 11.73 -2.40 5.15
C LYS A 53 12.14 -3.69 4.41
N LEU A 54 12.93 -4.57 5.05
CA LEU A 54 13.33 -5.87 4.49
C LEU A 54 12.23 -6.92 4.56
N ASP A 55 11.22 -6.70 5.39
CA ASP A 55 9.99 -7.49 5.43
C ASP A 55 9.04 -7.01 4.31
N ASN A 56 9.49 -7.04 3.06
CA ASN A 56 8.69 -6.59 1.92
C ASN A 56 9.14 -7.28 0.62
N CYS A 57 8.24 -7.34 -0.37
CA CYS A 57 8.49 -7.84 -1.71
C CYS A 57 9.73 -7.20 -2.36
N TYR A 58 10.03 -5.93 -2.06
CA TYR A 58 11.21 -5.23 -2.56
C TYR A 58 12.55 -5.91 -2.24
N LEU A 59 12.59 -6.78 -1.21
CA LEU A 59 13.79 -7.57 -0.90
C LEU A 59 14.24 -8.42 -2.09
N CYS A 60 13.30 -9.12 -2.74
CA CYS A 60 13.60 -10.06 -3.83
C CYS A 60 13.07 -9.61 -5.19
N HIS A 61 12.15 -8.63 -5.22
CA HIS A 61 11.45 -8.19 -6.42
C HIS A 61 11.73 -6.73 -6.73
N THR A 62 11.75 -6.40 -8.02
CA THR A 62 11.94 -5.03 -8.51
C THR A 62 10.67 -4.47 -9.12
N GLY A 63 10.61 -3.14 -9.22
CA GLY A 63 9.68 -2.46 -10.12
C GLY A 63 10.19 -2.46 -11.57
N GLY A 64 9.39 -1.95 -12.50
CA GLY A 64 9.81 -1.91 -13.90
C GLY A 64 8.84 -1.18 -14.81
N TYR A 65 9.21 -1.00 -16.07
CA TYR A 65 8.39 -0.28 -17.03
C TYR A 65 7.43 -1.21 -17.76
N ASN A 66 6.18 -0.77 -17.92
CA ASN A 66 5.21 -1.44 -18.78
C ASN A 66 5.42 -1.09 -20.26
N THR A 67 4.57 -1.65 -21.14
CA THR A 67 4.64 -1.42 -22.60
C THR A 67 4.40 0.04 -23.01
N SER A 68 3.82 0.87 -22.15
CA SER A 68 3.59 2.31 -22.37
C SER A 68 4.69 3.19 -21.75
N ASN A 69 5.83 2.60 -21.34
CA ASN A 69 6.92 3.30 -20.66
C ASN A 69 6.50 3.98 -19.34
N LYS A 70 5.47 3.44 -18.67
CA LYS A 70 5.08 3.83 -17.31
C LYS A 70 5.82 2.95 -16.31
N TYR A 71 6.48 3.56 -15.34
CA TYR A 71 7.09 2.85 -14.22
C TYR A 71 6.02 2.28 -13.29
N LEU A 72 6.15 0.99 -12.99
CA LEU A 72 5.34 0.23 -12.04
C LEU A 72 6.22 -0.10 -10.83
N ASP A 73 5.64 0.00 -9.64
CA ASP A 73 6.30 -0.43 -8.41
C ASP A 73 6.40 -1.96 -8.37
N SER A 74 7.01 -2.53 -7.33
CA SER A 74 7.21 -3.99 -7.25
C SER A 74 5.89 -4.77 -7.31
N CYS A 75 4.84 -4.30 -6.63
CA CYS A 75 3.53 -4.97 -6.62
C CYS A 75 2.87 -4.93 -8.00
N ASP A 76 2.76 -3.75 -8.62
CA ASP A 76 2.14 -3.64 -9.94
C ASP A 76 2.97 -4.30 -11.04
N TYR A 77 4.31 -4.25 -10.95
CA TYR A 77 5.18 -4.91 -11.92
C TYR A 77 5.07 -6.43 -11.84
N CYS A 78 4.98 -6.99 -10.63
CA CYS A 78 4.68 -8.40 -10.43
C CYS A 78 3.35 -8.79 -11.08
N HIS A 79 2.28 -8.04 -10.80
CA HIS A 79 0.97 -8.31 -11.40
C HIS A 79 0.94 -8.11 -12.91
N PHE A 80 1.75 -7.19 -13.45
CA PHE A 80 1.89 -6.98 -14.89
C PHE A 80 2.61 -8.15 -15.59
N LYS A 81 3.68 -8.69 -15.00
CA LYS A 81 4.48 -9.77 -15.60
C LYS A 81 3.97 -11.18 -15.31
N TYR A 82 3.48 -11.42 -14.09
CA TYR A 82 3.03 -12.73 -13.61
C TYR A 82 1.52 -12.92 -13.76
N GLY A 83 0.73 -11.86 -13.62
CA GLY A 83 -0.73 -11.91 -13.74
C GLY A 83 -1.44 -12.42 -12.47
N PHE A 84 -2.68 -11.95 -12.27
CA PHE A 84 -3.49 -12.27 -11.10
C PHE A 84 -4.11 -13.68 -11.10
N LYS A 85 -4.23 -14.31 -12.28
CA LYS A 85 -4.96 -15.59 -12.45
C LYS A 85 -4.18 -16.53 -13.37
N PRO A 86 -4.28 -17.86 -13.17
CA PRO A 86 -3.71 -18.83 -14.11
C PRO A 86 -4.28 -18.70 -15.53
N PRO A 87 -3.49 -19.03 -16.57
CA PRO A 87 -2.07 -19.39 -16.49
C PRO A 87 -1.22 -18.15 -16.16
N HIS A 88 -0.27 -18.31 -15.24
CA HIS A 88 0.61 -17.22 -14.83
C HIS A 88 1.77 -17.02 -15.82
N GLY A 89 2.28 -15.79 -15.87
CA GLY A 89 3.49 -15.44 -16.61
C GLY A 89 4.79 -15.81 -15.88
N ASN A 90 5.91 -15.22 -16.31
CA ASN A 90 7.23 -15.54 -15.77
C ASN A 90 7.54 -14.72 -14.50
N ILE A 91 7.48 -15.35 -13.33
CA ILE A 91 7.82 -14.70 -12.05
C ILE A 91 9.29 -14.27 -11.98
N ALA A 92 10.20 -14.99 -12.63
CA ALA A 92 11.63 -14.64 -12.62
C ALA A 92 11.91 -13.28 -13.28
N ALA A 93 11.03 -12.82 -14.18
CA ALA A 93 11.13 -11.49 -14.79
C ALA A 93 10.84 -10.32 -13.82
N THR A 94 10.41 -10.63 -12.59
CA THR A 94 10.08 -9.67 -11.54
C THR A 94 11.15 -9.59 -10.47
N LEU A 95 12.14 -10.50 -10.48
CA LEU A 95 13.17 -10.57 -9.46
C LEU A 95 14.17 -9.42 -9.66
N ASN A 96 14.66 -8.87 -8.55
CA ASN A 96 15.87 -8.05 -8.55
C ASN A 96 17.11 -8.97 -8.59
N THR A 97 18.31 -8.38 -8.54
CA THR A 97 19.56 -9.16 -8.60
C THR A 97 19.73 -10.08 -7.39
N TYR A 98 19.41 -9.62 -6.18
CA TYR A 98 19.42 -10.44 -4.96
C TYR A 98 18.43 -11.62 -5.02
N GLY A 99 17.19 -11.38 -5.44
CA GLY A 99 16.18 -12.41 -5.63
C GLY A 99 16.58 -13.44 -6.69
N THR A 100 17.29 -13.00 -7.73
CA THR A 100 17.88 -13.89 -8.73
C THR A 100 19.02 -14.73 -8.14
N ALA A 101 19.89 -14.15 -7.32
CA ALA A 101 20.94 -14.87 -6.62
C ALA A 101 20.36 -15.92 -5.65
N TYR A 102 19.35 -15.54 -4.86
CA TYR A 102 18.62 -16.44 -3.96
C TYR A 102 17.96 -17.59 -4.71
N LEU A 103 17.30 -17.32 -5.85
CA LEU A 103 16.70 -18.35 -6.70
C LEU A 103 17.77 -19.33 -7.22
N ASN A 104 18.89 -18.81 -7.74
CA ASN A 104 19.97 -19.63 -8.30
C ASN A 104 20.71 -20.45 -7.24
N ALA A 105 20.75 -19.97 -5.99
CA ALA A 105 21.36 -20.67 -4.86
C ALA A 105 20.46 -21.74 -4.24
N GLY A 106 19.25 -21.95 -4.77
CA GLY A 106 18.35 -23.06 -4.36
C GLY A 106 17.02 -22.63 -3.76
N ARG A 107 16.80 -21.32 -3.51
CA ARG A 107 15.55 -20.75 -2.97
C ARG A 107 15.11 -21.45 -1.66
N ASP A 108 16.06 -21.60 -0.74
CA ASP A 108 15.84 -22.19 0.59
C ASP A 108 16.65 -21.45 1.67
N ALA A 109 16.54 -21.88 2.93
CA ALA A 109 17.27 -21.23 4.02
C ALA A 109 18.81 -21.27 3.85
N ALA A 110 19.36 -22.30 3.20
CA ALA A 110 20.81 -22.41 2.97
C ALA A 110 21.28 -21.42 1.89
N ALA A 111 20.41 -21.06 0.95
CA ALA A 111 20.69 -20.06 -0.08
C ALA A 111 21.10 -18.69 0.51
N PHE A 112 20.49 -18.26 1.62
CA PHE A 112 20.86 -16.98 2.27
C PHE A 112 22.33 -16.96 2.71
N ALA A 113 22.81 -18.04 3.33
CA ALA A 113 24.22 -18.16 3.72
C ALA A 113 25.13 -18.28 2.48
N ALA A 114 24.68 -18.95 1.43
CA ALA A 114 25.45 -19.12 0.20
C ALA A 114 25.67 -17.80 -0.57
N ILE A 115 24.72 -16.86 -0.47
CA ILE A 115 24.81 -15.55 -1.14
C ILE A 115 25.26 -14.41 -0.23
N ASP A 116 25.45 -14.63 1.07
CA ASP A 116 25.74 -13.58 2.06
C ASP A 116 26.93 -12.67 1.69
N ALA A 117 27.99 -13.29 1.13
CA ALA A 117 29.21 -12.61 0.71
C ALA A 117 29.16 -12.05 -0.73
N LEU A 118 28.08 -12.29 -1.47
CA LEU A 118 27.92 -11.72 -2.81
C LEU A 118 27.50 -10.26 -2.70
N ASP A 119 27.97 -9.45 -3.64
CA ASP A 119 27.47 -8.11 -3.92
C ASP A 119 26.52 -8.26 -5.13
N SER A 120 25.22 -8.39 -4.86
CA SER A 120 24.27 -8.80 -5.92
C SER A 120 23.97 -7.68 -6.89
N ASP A 121 23.91 -6.42 -6.43
CA ASP A 121 23.58 -5.26 -7.26
C ASP A 121 24.81 -4.46 -7.73
N GLY A 122 26.01 -4.82 -7.27
CA GLY A 122 27.29 -4.33 -7.75
C GLY A 122 27.67 -2.96 -7.18
N ASP A 123 27.18 -2.61 -6.00
CA ASP A 123 27.37 -1.30 -5.40
C ASP A 123 28.54 -1.20 -4.40
N GLY A 124 29.24 -2.32 -4.19
CA GLY A 124 30.42 -2.44 -3.36
C GLY A 124 30.16 -2.97 -1.95
N PHE A 125 28.91 -3.29 -1.60
CA PHE A 125 28.56 -3.93 -0.34
C PHE A 125 28.08 -5.37 -0.55
N SER A 126 28.38 -6.25 0.40
CA SER A 126 27.83 -7.60 0.34
C SER A 126 26.40 -7.63 0.84
N ASN A 127 25.62 -8.59 0.36
CA ASN A 127 24.24 -8.83 0.76
C ASN A 127 24.09 -8.85 2.30
N GLY A 128 25.00 -9.54 2.99
CA GLY A 128 25.03 -9.61 4.45
C GLY A 128 25.28 -8.26 5.12
N GLN A 129 26.19 -7.44 4.59
CA GLN A 129 26.44 -6.09 5.11
C GLN A 129 25.21 -5.20 4.97
N GLU A 130 24.51 -5.33 3.85
CA GLU A 130 23.30 -4.58 3.57
C GLU A 130 22.14 -5.01 4.46
N ILE A 131 21.87 -6.32 4.56
CA ILE A 131 20.82 -6.85 5.44
C ILE A 131 21.05 -6.43 6.90
N LEU A 132 22.31 -6.50 7.38
CA LEU A 132 22.67 -6.03 8.72
C LEU A 132 22.47 -4.52 8.90
N ALA A 133 22.68 -3.73 7.84
CA ALA A 133 22.44 -2.30 7.83
C ALA A 133 20.97 -1.94 7.56
N GLY A 134 20.08 -2.92 7.41
CA GLY A 134 18.68 -2.70 7.05
C GLY A 134 18.55 -2.08 5.67
N ARG A 135 19.26 -2.61 4.68
CA ARG A 135 19.40 -2.15 3.27
C ARG A 135 18.98 -3.25 2.31
N LEU A 136 18.46 -2.88 1.13
CA LEU A 136 17.93 -3.81 0.14
C LEU A 136 19.05 -4.31 -0.79
N PRO A 137 19.55 -5.55 -0.61
CA PRO A 137 20.74 -6.04 -1.32
C PRO A 137 20.62 -6.28 -2.83
N GLY A 138 19.48 -5.90 -3.41
CA GLY A 138 19.21 -5.98 -4.84
C GLY A 138 18.92 -4.62 -5.46
N ASP A 139 19.22 -3.53 -4.75
CA ASP A 139 19.00 -2.15 -5.16
C ASP A 139 20.19 -1.27 -4.78
N SER A 140 21.04 -0.98 -5.76
CA SER A 140 22.27 -0.19 -5.58
C SER A 140 22.05 1.27 -5.15
N ASN A 141 20.80 1.74 -5.09
CA ASN A 141 20.44 3.04 -4.53
C ASN A 141 20.00 2.96 -3.05
N ASP A 142 20.01 1.77 -2.45
CA ASP A 142 19.69 1.53 -1.06
C ASP A 142 20.79 0.75 -0.34
N ASN A 143 21.89 1.44 -0.06
CA ASN A 143 23.06 0.82 0.54
C ASN A 143 23.53 1.52 1.82
N PRO A 144 24.54 0.96 2.53
CA PRO A 144 24.99 1.49 3.81
C PRO A 144 25.50 2.93 3.76
N ASN A 145 25.91 3.44 2.60
CA ASN A 145 26.33 4.84 2.43
C ASN A 145 25.16 5.80 2.17
N VAL A 146 23.96 5.30 1.87
CA VAL A 146 22.80 6.13 1.55
C VAL A 146 22.23 6.75 2.82
N VAL A 147 22.25 8.07 2.86
CA VAL A 147 21.64 8.84 3.95
C VAL A 147 20.12 8.75 3.92
N GLN A 148 19.51 8.87 5.09
CA GLN A 148 18.05 8.95 5.19
C GLN A 148 17.53 10.15 4.39
N ALA A 149 16.49 9.90 3.59
CA ALA A 149 15.83 10.89 2.78
C ALA A 149 15.09 11.92 3.65
N PRO A 150 14.95 13.16 3.15
CA PRO A 150 14.07 14.15 3.76
C PRO A 150 12.64 13.60 3.91
N ALA A 151 12.01 13.93 5.03
CA ALA A 151 10.66 13.48 5.35
C ALA A 151 9.88 14.53 6.14
N VAL A 152 8.57 14.53 5.95
CA VAL A 152 7.60 15.28 6.75
C VAL A 152 6.64 14.28 7.37
N VAL A 153 6.59 14.26 8.70
CA VAL A 153 5.59 13.50 9.47
C VAL A 153 4.39 14.41 9.71
N TYR A 154 3.24 13.98 9.25
CA TYR A 154 1.97 14.65 9.47
C TYR A 154 1.22 13.95 10.61
N THR A 155 0.90 14.68 11.66
CA THR A 155 -0.06 14.21 12.67
C THR A 155 -1.49 14.37 12.14
N SER A 156 -2.45 13.73 12.82
CA SER A 156 -3.85 13.86 12.48
C SER A 156 -4.33 15.32 12.55
N GLU A 157 -3.81 16.09 13.50
CA GLU A 157 -4.10 17.51 13.67
C GLU A 157 -3.53 18.32 12.51
N LYS A 158 -2.27 18.06 12.11
CA LYS A 158 -1.64 18.77 10.98
C LYS A 158 -2.40 18.51 9.68
N ILE A 159 -2.78 17.25 9.40
CA ILE A 159 -3.59 16.94 8.21
C ILE A 159 -4.93 17.65 8.22
N ARG A 160 -5.62 17.71 9.37
CA ARG A 160 -6.92 18.39 9.49
C ARG A 160 -6.82 19.93 9.39
N GLN A 161 -5.64 20.51 9.56
CA GLN A 161 -5.41 21.95 9.34
C GLN A 161 -5.20 22.29 7.87
N LEU A 162 -4.85 21.32 7.02
CA LEU A 162 -4.76 21.53 5.57
C LEU A 162 -6.16 21.74 4.98
N ALA A 163 -6.22 22.40 3.82
CA ALA A 163 -7.47 22.71 3.15
C ALA A 163 -8.27 21.43 2.81
N LYS A 164 -9.44 21.27 3.44
CA LYS A 164 -10.35 20.15 3.22
C LYS A 164 -10.99 20.21 1.84
N THR A 165 -10.89 19.13 1.08
CA THR A 165 -11.61 18.86 -0.16
C THR A 165 -12.65 17.77 0.10
N THR A 166 -13.87 17.97 -0.39
CA THR A 166 -14.97 16.98 -0.31
C THR A 166 -15.48 16.71 -1.71
N GLN A 167 -15.58 15.45 -2.11
CA GLN A 167 -16.11 15.06 -3.41
C GLN A 167 -17.04 13.85 -3.31
N PHE A 168 -18.25 13.98 -3.84
CA PHE A 168 -19.13 12.86 -4.14
C PHE A 168 -18.75 12.30 -5.50
N MET A 169 -18.51 11.00 -5.59
CA MET A 169 -17.95 10.40 -6.81
C MET A 169 -18.38 8.95 -6.99
N ALA A 170 -18.36 8.49 -8.24
CA ALA A 170 -18.44 7.07 -8.55
C ALA A 170 -17.13 6.36 -8.21
N VAL A 171 -17.25 5.16 -7.66
CA VAL A 171 -16.17 4.22 -7.38
C VAL A 171 -16.51 2.92 -8.10
N ASP A 172 -15.78 2.69 -9.20
CA ASP A 172 -15.88 1.48 -10.01
C ASP A 172 -14.99 0.40 -9.37
N THR A 173 -15.56 -0.76 -9.02
CA THR A 173 -14.84 -1.86 -8.38
C THR A 173 -15.06 -3.18 -9.10
N ALA A 174 -13.99 -3.95 -9.29
CA ALA A 174 -14.12 -5.25 -9.96
C ALA A 174 -14.95 -6.26 -9.13
N LYS A 175 -14.73 -6.25 -7.80
CA LYS A 175 -15.21 -7.31 -6.90
C LYS A 175 -16.47 -6.93 -6.14
N SER A 176 -16.55 -5.73 -5.58
CA SER A 176 -17.62 -5.39 -4.63
C SER A 176 -18.86 -4.80 -5.29
N GLY A 177 -18.81 -4.56 -6.61
CA GLY A 177 -19.83 -3.82 -7.34
C GLY A 177 -19.61 -2.32 -7.22
N ASP A 178 -20.10 -1.58 -8.20
CA ASP A 178 -19.89 -0.15 -8.27
C ASP A 178 -20.77 0.60 -7.27
N TYR A 179 -20.24 1.68 -6.72
CA TYR A 179 -20.96 2.51 -5.77
C TYR A 179 -20.61 3.99 -5.92
N PHE A 180 -21.45 4.85 -5.36
CA PHE A 180 -21.13 6.25 -5.14
C PHE A 180 -20.83 6.50 -3.66
N GLY A 181 -19.78 7.29 -3.39
CA GLY A 181 -19.40 7.66 -2.03
C GLY A 181 -18.96 9.12 -1.95
N THR A 182 -19.16 9.73 -0.79
CA THR A 182 -18.60 11.06 -0.48
C THR A 182 -17.31 10.87 0.29
N TYR A 183 -16.18 11.28 -0.27
CA TYR A 183 -14.91 11.29 0.44
C TYR A 183 -14.52 12.71 0.82
N ALA A 184 -13.99 12.86 2.03
CA ALA A 184 -13.47 14.13 2.52
C ALA A 184 -12.03 13.94 3.03
N GLY A 185 -11.15 14.85 2.63
CA GLY A 185 -9.72 14.69 2.81
C GLY A 185 -8.91 15.90 2.38
N VAL A 186 -7.62 15.68 2.20
CA VAL A 186 -6.70 16.67 1.61
C VAL A 186 -6.45 16.29 0.16
N ASP A 187 -6.45 17.28 -0.73
CA ASP A 187 -5.96 17.12 -2.10
C ASP A 187 -4.49 16.65 -2.08
N VAL A 188 -4.20 15.53 -2.75
CA VAL A 188 -2.87 14.90 -2.73
C VAL A 188 -1.81 15.83 -3.30
N TRP A 189 -2.09 16.58 -4.36
CA TRP A 189 -1.12 17.50 -4.93
C TRP A 189 -0.81 18.65 -3.96
N ARG A 190 -1.82 19.19 -3.27
CA ARG A 190 -1.59 20.19 -2.20
C ARG A 190 -0.79 19.63 -1.03
N LEU A 191 -1.03 18.39 -0.63
CA LEU A 191 -0.22 17.73 0.41
C LEU A 191 1.24 17.59 -0.02
N LEU A 192 1.50 17.23 -1.28
CA LEU A 192 2.87 17.15 -1.82
C LEU A 192 3.53 18.54 -1.89
N GLN A 193 2.78 19.58 -2.26
CA GLN A 193 3.27 20.96 -2.23
C GLN A 193 3.63 21.41 -0.80
N ASP A 194 2.78 21.10 0.18
CA ASP A 194 3.05 21.37 1.60
C ASP A 194 4.30 20.63 2.11
N ALA A 195 4.51 19.39 1.65
CA ALA A 195 5.70 18.61 1.97
C ALA A 195 6.98 19.13 1.28
N GLY A 196 6.86 20.08 0.35
CA GLY A 196 7.97 20.63 -0.41
C GLY A 196 8.43 19.74 -1.56
N VAL A 197 7.52 19.08 -2.28
CA VAL A 197 7.83 18.27 -3.47
C VAL A 197 8.78 18.99 -4.44
N ARG A 198 9.84 18.30 -4.87
CA ARG A 198 10.82 18.83 -5.83
C ARG A 198 10.27 18.90 -7.24
N ASP A 199 10.78 19.82 -8.04
CA ASP A 199 10.37 20.00 -9.45
C ASP A 199 10.76 18.82 -10.37
N ASP A 200 11.81 18.07 -10.01
CA ASP A 200 12.25 16.88 -10.73
C ASP A 200 11.55 15.59 -10.30
N ALA A 201 10.58 15.69 -9.39
CA ALA A 201 9.76 14.57 -8.99
C ALA A 201 8.85 14.11 -10.14
N THR A 202 8.82 12.80 -10.37
CA THR A 202 8.09 12.19 -11.51
C THR A 202 6.82 11.47 -11.10
N ASP A 203 6.83 10.87 -9.91
CA ASP A 203 5.75 10.03 -9.40
C ASP A 203 5.87 9.89 -7.88
N ILE A 204 4.82 9.36 -7.27
CA ILE A 204 4.84 8.89 -5.89
C ILE A 204 4.58 7.40 -5.84
N THR A 205 5.21 6.70 -4.90
CA THR A 205 4.77 5.38 -4.42
C THR A 205 3.90 5.59 -3.19
N VAL A 206 2.67 5.10 -3.23
CA VAL A 206 1.76 5.07 -2.07
C VAL A 206 1.90 3.72 -1.38
N PHE A 207 2.09 3.75 -0.06
CA PHE A 207 2.20 2.55 0.78
C PHE A 207 0.99 2.42 1.69
N ALA A 208 0.43 1.21 1.76
CA ALA A 208 -0.57 0.81 2.73
C ALA A 208 0.06 0.12 3.94
N ALA A 209 -0.67 0.07 5.05
CA ALA A 209 -0.19 -0.56 6.28
C ALA A 209 0.04 -2.07 6.17
N ASP A 210 -0.66 -2.75 5.25
CA ASP A 210 -0.41 -4.16 4.95
C ASP A 210 0.81 -4.36 4.04
N GLY A 211 1.55 -3.32 3.66
CA GLY A 211 2.71 -3.44 2.77
C GLY A 211 2.36 -3.44 1.28
N TYR A 212 1.07 -3.34 0.91
CA TYR A 212 0.71 -3.06 -0.49
C TYR A 212 1.26 -1.71 -0.94
N SER A 213 1.82 -1.64 -2.14
CA SER A 213 2.25 -0.39 -2.75
C SER A 213 1.78 -0.22 -4.19
N ARG A 214 1.77 1.03 -4.65
CA ARG A 214 1.44 1.41 -6.03
C ARG A 214 1.99 2.77 -6.41
N ASN A 215 2.35 2.94 -7.68
CA ASN A 215 2.83 4.22 -8.21
C ASN A 215 1.74 5.06 -8.90
N PHE A 216 1.83 6.38 -8.69
CA PHE A 216 1.01 7.40 -9.34
C PHE A 216 1.87 8.53 -9.87
N VAL A 217 1.72 8.86 -11.16
CA VAL A 217 2.54 9.89 -11.81
C VAL A 217 2.10 11.29 -11.36
N ILE A 218 3.06 12.17 -11.08
CA ILE A 218 2.76 13.52 -10.58
C ILE A 218 1.94 14.34 -11.56
N SER A 219 2.12 14.12 -12.86
CA SER A 219 1.31 14.79 -13.90
C SER A 219 -0.18 14.46 -13.79
N ASP A 220 -0.55 13.29 -13.28
CA ASP A 220 -1.95 12.93 -13.02
C ASP A 220 -2.44 13.52 -11.71
N LEU A 221 -1.62 13.53 -10.66
CA LEU A 221 -1.96 14.12 -9.36
C LEU A 221 -2.27 15.63 -9.47
N LYS A 222 -1.62 16.33 -10.42
CA LYS A 222 -1.83 17.75 -10.70
C LYS A 222 -3.16 18.07 -11.39
N LYS A 223 -3.82 17.09 -12.00
CA LYS A 223 -5.03 17.30 -12.80
C LYS A 223 -6.27 17.41 -11.92
N SER A 224 -7.29 18.06 -12.46
CA SER A 224 -8.67 17.89 -12.03
C SER A 224 -9.40 17.01 -13.05
N TYR A 225 -10.37 16.24 -12.58
CA TYR A 225 -11.08 15.25 -13.39
C TYR A 225 -12.57 15.56 -13.42
N THR A 226 -13.18 15.47 -14.60
CA THR A 226 -14.60 15.77 -14.75
C THR A 226 -15.47 14.66 -14.17
N GLN A 227 -16.61 15.04 -13.59
CA GLN A 227 -17.55 14.06 -13.08
C GLN A 227 -18.44 13.43 -14.15
N GLY A 228 -18.91 12.22 -13.85
CA GLY A 228 -19.94 11.55 -14.61
C GLY A 228 -21.36 11.90 -14.19
N LYS A 229 -22.29 11.04 -14.61
CA LYS A 229 -23.69 11.11 -14.20
C LYS A 229 -23.94 10.23 -12.99
N PHE A 230 -24.88 10.63 -12.15
CA PHE A 230 -25.39 9.81 -11.06
C PHE A 230 -26.34 8.73 -11.58
N TYR A 231 -26.28 7.52 -11.04
CA TYR A 231 -27.17 6.41 -11.37
C TYR A 231 -27.66 5.72 -10.10
N ASN A 232 -28.97 5.77 -9.85
CA ASN A 232 -29.61 5.07 -8.71
C ASN A 232 -30.78 4.16 -9.12
N LYS A 233 -31.10 4.07 -10.42
CA LYS A 233 -32.18 3.20 -10.91
C LYS A 233 -31.88 1.70 -10.81
N TYR A 234 -30.64 1.33 -10.49
CA TYR A 234 -30.20 -0.06 -10.42
C TYR A 234 -29.88 -0.46 -8.98
N PRO A 235 -30.51 -1.52 -8.46
CA PRO A 235 -30.43 -1.86 -7.04
C PRO A 235 -29.05 -2.36 -6.59
N TRP A 236 -28.18 -2.78 -7.52
CA TRP A 236 -26.82 -3.22 -7.22
C TRP A 236 -25.81 -2.07 -7.10
N ILE A 237 -26.18 -0.85 -7.50
CA ILE A 237 -25.30 0.31 -7.34
C ILE A 237 -25.45 0.82 -5.91
N GLY A 238 -24.38 0.74 -5.13
CA GLY A 238 -24.37 1.28 -3.77
C GLY A 238 -24.34 2.81 -3.79
N PHE A 239 -25.03 3.48 -2.87
CA PHE A 239 -24.87 4.91 -2.62
C PHE A 239 -25.35 5.25 -1.21
N SER A 240 -24.80 6.31 -0.63
CA SER A 240 -25.30 6.84 0.66
C SER A 240 -26.74 7.33 0.50
N SER A 241 -27.61 7.04 1.47
CA SER A 241 -28.99 7.55 1.49
C SER A 241 -29.07 9.08 1.53
N GLN A 242 -27.97 9.75 1.87
CA GLN A 242 -27.85 11.20 1.84
C GLN A 242 -27.59 11.76 0.43
N ALA A 243 -27.41 10.92 -0.58
CA ALA A 243 -27.20 11.34 -1.96
C ALA A 243 -28.49 11.99 -2.52
N GLY A 244 -28.57 13.32 -2.43
CA GLY A 244 -29.69 14.14 -2.94
C GLY A 244 -29.74 14.28 -4.47
N TYR A 245 -29.27 13.28 -5.22
CA TYR A 245 -29.15 13.32 -6.68
C TYR A 245 -30.26 12.52 -7.36
N THR A 246 -30.66 12.97 -8.55
CA THR A 246 -31.64 12.29 -9.40
C THR A 246 -30.97 11.39 -10.44
N ASN A 247 -31.62 10.29 -10.83
CA ASN A 247 -31.06 9.37 -11.83
C ASN A 247 -30.72 10.09 -13.14
N GLY A 248 -29.48 9.95 -13.61
CA GLY A 248 -28.98 10.56 -14.84
C GLY A 248 -28.52 12.01 -14.68
N GLN A 249 -28.62 12.58 -13.48
CA GLN A 249 -28.13 13.93 -13.19
C GLN A 249 -26.62 14.02 -13.39
N GLN A 250 -26.19 15.05 -14.12
CA GLN A 250 -24.77 15.38 -14.22
C GLN A 250 -24.27 15.84 -12.85
N LEU A 251 -23.23 15.18 -12.34
CA LEU A 251 -22.58 15.60 -11.11
C LEU A 251 -21.71 16.83 -11.38
N ALA A 252 -21.65 17.73 -10.40
CA ALA A 252 -20.99 19.02 -10.51
C ALA A 252 -19.62 19.02 -9.81
N GLY A 253 -18.77 19.97 -10.20
CA GLY A 253 -17.41 20.12 -9.67
C GLY A 253 -16.42 19.17 -10.33
N ASP A 254 -15.18 19.26 -9.88
CA ASP A 254 -14.08 18.41 -10.34
C ASP A 254 -13.67 17.43 -9.24
N LEU A 255 -13.11 16.30 -9.65
CA LEU A 255 -12.51 15.31 -8.77
C LEU A 255 -11.00 15.47 -8.75
N HIS A 256 -10.45 15.18 -7.58
CA HIS A 256 -9.01 15.15 -7.35
C HIS A 256 -8.60 13.82 -6.71
N TYR A 257 -7.30 13.54 -6.72
CA TYR A 257 -6.74 12.53 -5.83
C TYR A 257 -6.81 13.05 -4.39
N LEU A 258 -7.34 12.25 -3.47
CA LEU A 258 -7.48 12.63 -2.06
C LEU A 258 -6.71 11.68 -1.15
N LEU A 259 -6.08 12.24 -0.13
CA LEU A 259 -5.83 11.53 1.11
C LEU A 259 -7.07 11.73 2.00
N ALA A 260 -8.03 10.83 1.88
CA ALA A 260 -9.30 10.90 2.59
C ALA A 260 -9.14 10.42 4.04
N TYR A 261 -9.83 11.09 4.97
CA TYR A 261 -9.96 10.68 6.38
C TYR A 261 -11.44 10.61 6.82
N GLU A 262 -12.38 10.92 5.92
CA GLU A 262 -13.81 10.75 6.10
C GLU A 262 -14.45 10.08 4.88
N ARG A 263 -15.50 9.30 5.14
CA ARG A 263 -16.41 8.75 4.14
C ARG A 263 -17.86 8.96 4.59
N ASP A 264 -18.68 9.51 3.69
CA ASP A 264 -20.10 9.76 3.88
C ASP A 264 -20.43 10.55 5.16
N GLY A 265 -19.55 11.52 5.49
CA GLY A 265 -19.69 12.42 6.64
C GLY A 265 -19.16 11.88 7.97
N PHE A 266 -18.64 10.65 7.98
CA PHE A 266 -18.09 10.01 9.18
C PHE A 266 -16.58 9.77 9.01
N PRO A 267 -15.80 9.72 10.11
CA PRO A 267 -14.43 9.22 10.07
C PRO A 267 -14.36 7.85 9.38
N LEU A 268 -13.27 7.59 8.66
CA LEU A 268 -13.06 6.28 8.07
C LEU A 268 -13.08 5.19 9.15
N MET A 269 -13.67 4.03 8.80
CA MET A 269 -13.73 2.88 9.69
C MET A 269 -12.31 2.47 10.10
N GLU A 270 -12.10 2.40 11.42
CA GLU A 270 -10.86 1.93 12.01
C GLU A 270 -10.48 0.56 11.43
N THR A 271 -9.19 0.38 11.17
CA THR A 271 -8.71 -0.84 10.54
C THR A 271 -8.06 -1.78 11.51
N LYS A 272 -8.43 -3.05 11.39
CA LYS A 272 -7.75 -4.19 12.03
C LYS A 272 -7.34 -5.21 10.98
N ILE A 273 -6.35 -6.03 11.31
CA ILE A 273 -6.03 -7.23 10.54
C ILE A 273 -6.99 -8.35 10.98
N VAL A 274 -7.64 -9.00 10.02
CA VAL A 274 -8.47 -10.18 10.25
C VAL A 274 -7.88 -11.40 9.56
N ALA A 275 -7.86 -12.53 10.27
CA ALA A 275 -7.51 -13.82 9.68
C ALA A 275 -8.73 -14.40 8.93
N GLY A 276 -8.55 -14.68 7.65
CA GLY A 276 -9.45 -15.45 6.83
C GLY A 276 -9.43 -16.93 7.21
N SER A 277 -10.51 -17.63 6.87
CA SER A 277 -10.64 -19.08 7.07
C SER A 277 -9.63 -19.91 6.25
N ASP A 278 -8.98 -19.29 5.26
CA ASP A 278 -7.92 -19.86 4.43
C ASP A 278 -6.50 -19.62 5.01
N GLY A 279 -6.41 -19.08 6.22
CA GLY A 279 -5.14 -18.77 6.90
C GLY A 279 -4.48 -17.48 6.45
N LYS A 280 -5.08 -16.75 5.49
CA LYS A 280 -4.57 -15.46 5.02
C LYS A 280 -5.03 -14.33 5.93
N SER A 281 -4.30 -13.24 5.96
CA SER A 281 -4.72 -12.04 6.68
C SER A 281 -5.22 -10.98 5.70
N SER A 282 -6.22 -10.21 6.09
CA SER A 282 -6.71 -9.08 5.29
C SER A 282 -7.05 -7.89 6.18
N LEU A 283 -7.11 -6.70 5.58
CA LEU A 283 -7.56 -5.49 6.23
C LEU A 283 -9.09 -5.46 6.34
N ASP A 284 -9.60 -5.30 7.56
CA ASP A 284 -11.00 -5.00 7.85
C ASP A 284 -11.10 -3.56 8.37
N GLY A 285 -11.41 -2.63 7.47
CA GLY A 285 -11.32 -1.19 7.71
C GLY A 285 -10.87 -0.43 6.46
N GLU A 286 -10.83 0.90 6.56
CA GLU A 286 -10.31 1.78 5.50
C GLU A 286 -9.41 2.92 6.04
N GLY A 287 -9.50 3.23 7.33
CA GLY A 287 -8.79 4.35 7.98
C GLY A 287 -7.43 3.98 8.60
N PRO A 288 -6.68 4.97 9.13
CA PRO A 288 -7.11 6.37 9.33
C PRO A 288 -7.13 7.20 8.05
N TYR A 289 -6.37 6.77 7.03
CA TYR A 289 -6.34 7.43 5.73
C TYR A 289 -6.58 6.45 4.59
N ARG A 290 -7.29 6.93 3.57
CA ARG A 290 -7.50 6.23 2.31
C ARG A 290 -6.99 7.08 1.17
N PHE A 291 -6.15 6.52 0.31
CA PHE A 291 -5.84 7.13 -0.97
C PHE A 291 -7.04 6.93 -1.90
N VAL A 292 -7.69 8.01 -2.33
CA VAL A 292 -8.87 7.96 -3.18
C VAL A 292 -8.49 8.48 -4.56
N THR A 293 -8.81 7.71 -5.60
CA THR A 293 -8.47 8.04 -6.98
C THR A 293 -9.71 8.41 -7.77
N PRO A 294 -9.68 9.50 -8.55
CA PRO A 294 -10.76 9.85 -9.46
C PRO A 294 -10.87 8.83 -10.60
N LEU A 295 -12.06 8.73 -11.20
CA LEU A 295 -12.18 8.12 -12.52
C LEU A 295 -11.48 9.03 -13.53
N SER A 296 -10.54 8.47 -14.31
CA SER A 296 -9.88 9.21 -15.38
C SER A 296 -10.87 9.61 -16.48
N GLU A 297 -11.90 8.80 -16.69
CA GLU A 297 -13.00 9.03 -17.62
C GLU A 297 -14.32 8.63 -16.97
N PRO A 298 -15.39 9.43 -17.11
CA PRO A 298 -16.71 9.06 -16.66
C PRO A 298 -17.21 7.76 -17.28
N VAL A 299 -17.63 6.81 -16.46
CA VAL A 299 -18.23 5.54 -16.90
C VAL A 299 -19.61 5.33 -16.27
N THR A 300 -20.44 4.54 -16.94
CA THR A 300 -21.71 4.06 -16.35
C THR A 300 -21.38 2.89 -15.42
N PRO A 301 -21.95 2.75 -14.21
CA PRO A 301 -21.66 1.61 -13.33
C PRO A 301 -21.95 0.22 -13.92
N ASP A 302 -21.13 -0.81 -13.64
CA ASP A 302 -21.43 -2.23 -13.90
C ASP A 302 -21.62 -3.07 -12.63
N ARG A 303 -21.94 -4.34 -12.85
CA ARG A 303 -22.10 -5.36 -11.82
C ARG A 303 -20.76 -5.88 -11.35
N SER A 304 -20.76 -6.38 -10.12
CA SER A 304 -19.64 -7.12 -9.53
C SER A 304 -19.28 -8.38 -10.33
N GLN A 305 -17.99 -8.72 -10.37
CA GLN A 305 -17.49 -10.00 -10.88
C GLN A 305 -18.08 -11.23 -10.15
N TRP A 306 -18.54 -11.07 -8.92
CA TRP A 306 -18.95 -12.16 -8.03
C TRP A 306 -20.46 -12.31 -7.90
N THR A 307 -21.28 -11.41 -8.46
CA THR A 307 -22.73 -11.58 -8.38
C THR A 307 -23.20 -12.68 -9.33
N ILE A 308 -24.27 -13.39 -8.95
CA ILE A 308 -24.84 -14.47 -9.76
C ILE A 308 -25.44 -13.96 -11.08
N ASP A 309 -25.91 -12.70 -11.08
CA ASP A 309 -26.55 -12.00 -12.18
C ASP A 309 -25.57 -11.11 -12.95
N ARG A 310 -24.27 -11.38 -12.81
CA ARG A 310 -23.16 -10.61 -13.40
C ARG A 310 -23.35 -10.30 -14.89
N ASP A 311 -23.89 -11.25 -15.64
CA ASP A 311 -23.97 -11.19 -17.10
C ASP A 311 -25.35 -10.67 -17.58
N ASP A 312 -26.23 -10.27 -16.66
CA ASP A 312 -27.58 -9.79 -16.98
C ASP A 312 -27.59 -8.33 -17.49
N PRO A 313 -28.39 -8.01 -18.54
CA PRO A 313 -28.56 -6.65 -19.04
C PRO A 313 -29.23 -5.72 -18.00
N PRO A 314 -29.15 -4.38 -18.15
CA PRO A 314 -28.54 -3.64 -19.27
C PRO A 314 -27.04 -3.37 -19.12
N TYR A 315 -26.44 -3.64 -17.96
CA TYR A 315 -25.02 -3.35 -17.67
C TYR A 315 -24.35 -4.56 -17.01
N PRO A 316 -24.00 -5.60 -17.79
CA PRO A 316 -23.24 -6.73 -17.27
C PRO A 316 -21.84 -6.28 -16.83
N PHE A 317 -21.19 -7.07 -15.96
CA PHE A 317 -19.78 -6.89 -15.64
C PHE A 317 -18.96 -6.91 -16.92
N ASN A 318 -18.16 -5.86 -17.11
CA ASN A 318 -17.27 -5.77 -18.24
C ASN A 318 -15.82 -6.03 -17.78
N PRO A 319 -15.23 -7.20 -18.13
CA PRO A 319 -13.84 -7.50 -17.79
C PRO A 319 -12.84 -6.65 -18.57
N ASN A 320 -13.27 -6.06 -19.69
CA ASN A 320 -12.47 -5.26 -20.62
C ASN A 320 -12.76 -3.77 -20.50
N ARG A 321 -13.37 -3.29 -19.40
CA ARG A 321 -13.48 -1.84 -19.17
C ARG A 321 -12.12 -1.18 -19.33
N PRO A 322 -12.05 0.05 -19.88
CA PRO A 322 -10.80 0.79 -19.93
C PRO A 322 -10.16 0.75 -18.53
N ALA A 323 -8.84 0.56 -18.52
CA ALA A 323 -8.04 0.00 -17.44
C ALA A 323 -7.97 0.79 -16.12
N ILE A 324 -9.02 1.50 -15.71
CA ILE A 324 -9.04 2.30 -14.48
C ILE A 324 -10.40 2.15 -13.83
N ARG A 325 -10.66 0.95 -13.29
CA ARG A 325 -11.59 0.81 -12.15
C ARG A 325 -10.95 1.57 -10.99
N ASN A 326 -11.32 2.83 -10.80
CA ASN A 326 -10.66 3.70 -9.83
C ASN A 326 -10.72 3.12 -8.40
N GLY A 327 -11.76 2.34 -8.08
CA GLY A 327 -11.88 1.65 -6.80
C GLY A 327 -10.75 0.66 -6.52
N ASP A 328 -10.23 -0.03 -7.55
CA ASP A 328 -9.09 -0.93 -7.41
C ASP A 328 -7.80 -0.16 -7.05
N TYR A 329 -7.77 1.14 -7.33
CA TYR A 329 -6.63 2.03 -7.04
C TYR A 329 -6.88 2.91 -5.82
N CYS A 330 -8.05 2.78 -5.18
CA CYS A 330 -8.35 3.46 -3.92
C CYS A 330 -7.75 2.65 -2.74
N ILE A 331 -6.51 2.98 -2.37
CA ILE A 331 -5.69 2.26 -1.40
C ILE A 331 -6.17 2.54 0.02
N LYS A 332 -6.57 1.47 0.73
CA LYS A 332 -7.00 1.52 2.13
C LYS A 332 -5.79 1.63 3.05
N VAL A 333 -5.95 2.30 4.19
CA VAL A 333 -4.92 2.41 5.23
C VAL A 333 -3.59 2.90 4.67
N ALA A 334 -3.65 3.98 3.88
CA ALA A 334 -2.46 4.62 3.35
C ALA A 334 -1.65 5.23 4.50
N VAL A 335 -0.36 4.92 4.57
CA VAL A 335 0.53 5.35 5.67
C VAL A 335 1.69 6.23 5.21
N ALA A 336 2.10 6.12 3.95
CA ALA A 336 3.17 6.93 3.42
C ALA A 336 3.08 7.19 1.92
N PHE A 337 3.64 8.33 1.50
CA PHE A 337 4.04 8.61 0.13
C PHE A 337 5.57 8.72 0.05
N ARG A 338 6.17 7.94 -0.85
CA ARG A 338 7.54 8.18 -1.32
C ARG A 338 7.49 8.99 -2.60
N VAL A 339 8.11 10.15 -2.62
CA VAL A 339 8.27 10.98 -3.80
C VAL A 339 9.53 10.55 -4.55
N ASN A 340 9.36 10.12 -5.80
CA ASN A 340 10.43 9.56 -6.63
C ASN A 340 10.87 10.52 -7.73
N THR A 341 12.09 10.37 -8.22
CA THR A 341 12.61 11.06 -9.42
C THR A 341 12.81 10.07 -10.57
N ALA A 342 13.13 10.54 -11.76
CA ALA A 342 13.45 9.66 -12.89
C ALA A 342 14.62 8.70 -12.60
N THR A 343 15.60 9.14 -11.79
CA THR A 343 16.85 8.42 -11.54
C THR A 343 16.91 7.74 -10.18
N ASN A 344 15.98 8.03 -9.26
CA ASN A 344 15.92 7.40 -7.94
C ASN A 344 14.47 7.03 -7.59
N LYS A 345 14.24 5.72 -7.45
CA LYS A 345 12.96 5.10 -7.09
C LYS A 345 12.98 4.45 -5.71
N SER A 346 14.02 4.67 -4.91
CA SER A 346 14.26 3.99 -3.63
C SER A 346 14.89 4.94 -2.62
N TYR A 347 14.27 6.11 -2.47
CA TYR A 347 14.57 6.99 -1.34
C TYR A 347 14.37 6.28 0.00
N GLN A 348 15.25 6.62 0.96
CA GLN A 348 15.38 5.88 2.21
C GLN A 348 14.65 6.55 3.37
N TYR A 349 13.62 5.91 3.88
CA TYR A 349 12.99 6.30 5.13
C TYR A 349 12.29 5.08 5.73
N ASP A 350 12.83 4.55 6.83
CA ASP A 350 12.23 3.38 7.47
C ASP A 350 11.11 3.80 8.43
N PHE A 351 9.88 3.60 7.97
CA PHE A 351 8.67 3.72 8.79
C PHE A 351 8.04 2.36 9.09
N SER A 352 8.55 1.27 8.51
CA SER A 352 7.91 -0.05 8.50
C SER A 352 7.66 -0.57 9.92
N GLY A 353 8.63 -0.35 10.82
CA GLY A 353 8.55 -0.83 12.21
C GLY A 353 7.52 -0.09 13.07
N ARG A 354 6.97 1.01 12.55
CA ARG A 354 6.04 1.90 13.24
C ARG A 354 4.69 2.02 12.51
N VAL A 355 4.46 1.25 11.45
CA VAL A 355 3.25 1.36 10.61
C VAL A 355 1.96 1.32 11.43
N TRP A 356 1.82 0.36 12.35
CA TRP A 356 0.59 0.23 13.15
C TRP A 356 0.48 1.29 14.24
N GLU A 357 1.60 1.73 14.82
CA GLU A 357 1.64 2.89 15.70
C GLU A 357 1.17 4.16 14.96
N MET A 358 1.60 4.33 13.69
CA MET A 358 1.16 5.44 12.84
C MET A 358 -0.33 5.35 12.53
N VAL A 359 -0.86 4.15 12.24
CA VAL A 359 -2.30 3.92 12.04
C VAL A 359 -3.10 4.34 13.27
N GLU A 360 -2.68 3.88 14.46
CA GLU A 360 -3.34 4.20 15.74
C GLU A 360 -3.30 5.70 16.06
N LYS A 361 -2.17 6.36 15.79
CA LYS A 361 -2.00 7.81 16.05
C LYS A 361 -2.55 8.70 14.94
N GLY A 362 -2.95 8.13 13.81
CA GLY A 362 -3.29 8.90 12.61
C GLY A 362 -2.09 9.69 12.06
N GLU A 363 -0.87 9.15 12.16
CA GLU A 363 0.32 9.72 11.52
C GLU A 363 0.39 9.30 10.04
N PHE A 364 0.93 10.17 9.21
CA PHE A 364 1.17 9.94 7.79
C PHE A 364 2.50 10.54 7.38
N VAL A 365 3.27 9.85 6.53
CA VAL A 365 4.62 10.31 6.14
C VAL A 365 4.68 10.65 4.66
N VAL A 366 5.25 11.79 4.33
CA VAL A 366 5.73 12.10 2.97
C VAL A 366 7.25 12.17 3.02
N TYR A 367 7.95 11.40 2.18
CA TYR A 367 9.41 11.36 2.16
C TYR A 367 9.98 11.22 0.74
N GLY A 368 11.28 11.44 0.58
CA GLY A 368 11.99 11.23 -0.68
C GLY A 368 12.42 12.52 -1.35
N ALA A 369 12.05 12.69 -2.62
CA ALA A 369 12.37 13.88 -3.41
C ALA A 369 11.56 15.12 -2.98
N ILE A 370 11.78 15.57 -1.75
CA ILE A 370 11.15 16.74 -1.14
C ILE A 370 12.20 17.65 -0.49
N ASN A 371 11.85 18.93 -0.35
CA ASN A 371 12.60 19.96 0.36
C ASN A 371 11.69 20.55 1.46
N PRO A 372 11.61 19.89 2.64
CA PRO A 372 10.75 20.35 3.72
C PRO A 372 11.11 21.79 4.14
N GLN A 373 10.10 22.60 4.42
CA GLN A 373 10.29 23.98 4.90
C GLN A 373 10.62 24.05 6.39
#